data_AF-A0A9X2JY19-F1
#
_entry.id   AF-A0A9X2JY19-F1
#
_cell.length_a   1.000
_cell.length_b   1.000
_cell.length_c   1.000
_cell.angle_alpha   90.00
_cell.angle_beta   90.00
_cell.angle_gamma   90.00
#
_symmetry.space_group_name_H-M   'P 1'
#
loop_
_entity.id
_entity.type
_entity.pdbx_description
1 polymer ?
#
loop_
_entity_poly.entity_id
_entity_poly.type
_entity_poly.pdbx_seq_one_letter_code
_entity_poly.pdbx_strand_id
1 'polypeptide(L)'
;MDTTAVCQALLLHPDTPGSALETARALLDFASAYRPLPDLTILITDDAHAAIARTQQRDQRVLTSEQARLMEEACALYERLATTDPARYRVVDRRTVDERQAAELVRAWIHNARTGLDCVREPWQGPEARCMCCGRRADLAPA
;
A
#
# COMPACT_ATOMS: atom_id res chain seq x y z
N MET A 1 6.63 2.02 0.00
CA MET A 1 6.60 3.36 0.61
C MET A 1 5.58 3.43 1.73
N ASP A 2 4.31 3.03 1.50
CA ASP A 2 3.25 3.06 2.52
C ASP A 2 3.65 2.37 3.84
N THR A 3 4.21 1.15 3.78
CA THR A 3 4.66 0.45 4.99
C THR A 3 5.76 1.17 5.75
N THR A 4 6.74 1.69 5.03
CA THR A 4 7.82 2.48 5.64
C THR A 4 7.24 3.74 6.30
N ALA A 5 6.36 4.47 5.62
CA ALA A 5 5.76 5.68 6.16
C ALA A 5 4.97 5.41 7.44
N VAL A 6 4.12 4.37 7.44
CA VAL A 6 3.31 3.98 8.61
C VAL A 6 4.17 3.51 9.77
N CYS A 7 5.09 2.57 9.54
CA CYS A 7 5.95 2.05 10.60
C CYS A 7 6.85 3.14 11.19
N GLN A 8 7.47 3.98 10.35
CA GLN A 8 8.33 5.06 10.84
C GLN A 8 7.55 6.12 11.61
N ALA A 9 6.34 6.47 11.15
CA ALA A 9 5.51 7.44 11.87
C ALA A 9 5.08 6.94 13.26
N LEU A 10 4.77 5.65 13.41
CA LEU A 10 4.46 5.05 14.70
C LEU A 10 5.67 5.01 15.64
N LEU A 11 6.85 4.71 15.12
CA LEU A 11 8.09 4.73 15.90
C LEU A 11 8.44 6.15 16.40
N LEU A 12 8.16 7.18 15.58
CA LEU A 12 8.43 8.58 15.92
C LEU A 12 7.36 9.20 16.84
N HIS A 13 6.11 8.74 16.73
CA HIS A 13 4.98 9.27 17.48
C HIS A 13 4.21 8.15 18.18
N PRO A 14 4.84 7.45 19.15
CA PRO A 14 4.14 6.46 19.95
C PRO A 14 2.98 7.12 20.68
N ASP A 15 1.86 6.40 20.80
CA ASP A 15 0.68 6.81 21.54
C ASP A 15 0.04 8.15 21.09
N THR A 16 0.46 8.71 19.94
CA THR A 16 -0.09 9.96 19.37
C THR A 16 -0.59 9.76 17.94
N PRO A 17 -1.77 9.11 17.76
CA PRO A 17 -2.24 8.69 16.44
C PRO A 17 -2.44 9.85 15.45
N GLY A 18 -2.80 11.04 15.93
CA GLY A 18 -2.93 12.24 15.10
C GLY A 18 -1.60 12.61 14.43
N SER A 19 -0.56 12.79 15.25
CA SER A 19 0.79 13.10 14.79
C SER A 19 1.37 12.00 13.90
N ALA A 20 1.12 10.73 14.24
CA ALA A 20 1.56 9.61 13.40
C ALA A 20 0.92 9.65 11.99
N LEU A 21 -0.36 10.03 11.86
CA LEU A 21 -0.99 10.18 10.55
C LEU A 21 -0.38 11.31 9.73
N GLU A 22 -0.19 12.49 10.34
CA GLU A 22 0.42 13.62 9.65
C GLU A 22 1.86 13.33 9.23
N THR A 23 2.65 12.68 10.09
CA THR A 23 4.02 12.26 9.76
C THR A 23 4.03 11.19 8.65
N ALA A 24 3.13 10.22 8.66
CA ALA A 24 3.04 9.23 7.57
C ALA A 24 2.72 9.90 6.23
N ARG A 25 1.81 10.88 6.21
CA ARG A 25 1.49 11.66 5.01
C ARG A 25 2.68 12.48 4.54
N ALA A 26 3.35 13.20 5.44
CA ALA A 26 4.55 13.97 5.12
C ALA A 26 5.68 13.09 4.54
N LEU A 27 5.86 11.88 5.07
CA LEU A 27 6.84 10.91 4.55
C LEU A 27 6.48 10.43 3.15
N LEU A 28 5.20 10.21 2.84
CA LEU A 28 4.75 9.83 1.51
C LEU A 28 4.89 10.98 0.50
N ASP A 29 4.52 12.20 0.90
CA ASP A 29 4.66 13.39 0.07
C ASP A 29 6.14 13.64 -0.27
N PHE A 30 7.02 13.55 0.74
CA PHE A 30 8.46 13.64 0.53
C PHE A 30 8.98 12.54 -0.41
N ALA A 31 8.57 11.30 -0.19
CA ALA A 31 8.96 10.17 -1.03
C ALA A 31 8.52 10.32 -2.50
N SER A 32 7.35 10.92 -2.72
CA SER A 32 6.78 11.10 -4.06
C SER A 32 7.67 11.93 -4.99
N ALA A 33 8.48 12.83 -4.43
CA ALA A 33 9.43 13.65 -5.18
C ALA A 33 10.57 12.84 -5.81
N TYR A 34 10.89 11.67 -5.25
CA TYR A 34 11.98 10.81 -5.73
C TYR A 34 11.48 9.59 -6.50
N ARG A 35 10.24 9.16 -6.24
CA ARG A 35 9.61 8.05 -6.93
C ARG A 35 8.09 8.24 -6.95
N PRO A 36 7.42 8.08 -8.10
CA PRO A 36 5.96 8.10 -8.15
C PRO A 36 5.33 7.15 -7.13
N LEU A 37 4.26 7.62 -6.47
CA LEU A 37 3.43 6.76 -5.65
C LEU A 37 2.71 5.73 -6.55
N PRO A 38 2.27 4.59 -5.98
CA PRO A 38 1.45 3.64 -6.74
C PRO A 38 0.17 4.30 -7.26
N ASP A 39 -0.22 4.01 -8.50
CA ASP A 39 -1.50 4.49 -9.05
C ASP A 39 -2.72 3.86 -8.35
N LEU A 40 -2.51 2.68 -7.78
CA LEU A 40 -3.47 1.94 -6.97
C LEU A 40 -2.74 1.27 -5.82
N THR A 41 -3.17 1.55 -4.59
CA THR A 41 -2.81 0.76 -3.41
C THR A 41 -4.04 0.00 -2.94
N ILE A 42 -3.96 -1.33 -2.91
CA ILE A 42 -5.00 -2.16 -2.32
C ILE A 42 -4.62 -2.45 -0.87
N LEU A 43 -5.40 -1.94 0.07
CA LEU A 43 -5.25 -2.21 1.49
C LEU A 43 -6.17 -3.37 1.88
N ILE A 44 -5.61 -4.46 2.38
CA ILE A 44 -6.38 -5.58 2.93
C ILE A 44 -6.40 -5.41 4.45
N THR A 45 -7.58 -5.16 5.00
CA THR A 45 -7.80 -5.05 6.44
C THR A 45 -8.44 -6.34 6.95
N ASP A 46 -8.19 -6.64 8.22
CA ASP A 46 -8.69 -7.83 8.90
C ASP A 46 -8.75 -7.53 10.40
N ASP A 47 -9.24 -8.47 11.20
CA ASP A 47 -9.08 -8.41 12.65
C ASP A 47 -7.58 -8.49 13.03
N ALA A 48 -7.10 -7.49 13.78
CA ALA A 48 -5.69 -7.38 14.13
C ALA A 48 -5.20 -8.55 15.00
N HIS A 49 -6.01 -9.01 15.94
CA HIS A 49 -5.67 -10.15 16.79
C HIS A 49 -5.58 -11.45 16.00
N ALA A 50 -6.52 -11.71 15.08
CA ALA A 50 -6.48 -12.84 14.17
C ALA A 50 -5.28 -12.76 13.21
N ALA A 51 -4.92 -11.58 12.72
CA ALA A 51 -3.73 -11.37 11.91
C ALA A 51 -2.42 -11.63 12.68
N ILE A 52 -2.34 -11.19 13.94
CA ILE A 52 -1.23 -11.48 14.85
C ILE A 52 -1.12 -12.98 15.10
N ALA A 53 -2.23 -13.66 15.42
CA ALA A 53 -2.24 -15.10 15.65
C ALA A 53 -1.73 -15.88 14.42
N ARG A 54 -2.20 -15.52 13.21
CA ARG A 54 -1.69 -16.10 11.96
C ARG A 54 -0.21 -15.83 11.74
N THR A 55 0.27 -14.64 12.08
CA THR A 55 1.69 -14.27 11.98
C THR A 55 2.55 -15.13 12.91
N GLN A 56 2.13 -15.26 14.18
CA GLN A 56 2.82 -16.09 15.16
C GLN A 56 2.84 -17.57 14.77
N GLN A 57 1.73 -18.08 14.23
CA GLN A 57 1.65 -19.45 13.74
C GLN A 57 2.56 -19.68 12.53
N ARG A 58 2.55 -18.77 11.55
CA ARG A 58 3.39 -18.83 10.34
C ARG A 58 4.88 -18.81 10.70
N ASP A 59 5.25 -17.92 11.62
CA ASP A 59 6.66 -17.66 11.96
C ASP A 59 7.15 -18.54 13.13
N GLN A 60 6.28 -19.40 13.67
CA GLN A 60 6.52 -20.26 14.84
C GLN A 60 7.13 -19.50 16.02
N ARG A 61 6.69 -18.25 16.22
CA ARG A 61 7.24 -17.33 17.20
C ARG A 61 6.12 -16.53 17.86
N VAL A 62 6.17 -16.43 19.19
CA VAL A 62 5.29 -15.53 19.95
C VAL A 62 5.86 -14.11 19.88
N LEU A 63 5.02 -13.14 19.49
CA LEU A 63 5.39 -11.74 19.50
C LEU A 63 5.39 -11.21 20.92
N THR A 64 6.27 -10.25 21.22
CA THR A 64 6.20 -9.52 22.49
C THR A 64 4.95 -8.63 22.51
N SER A 65 4.49 -8.24 23.70
CA SER A 65 3.33 -7.34 23.83
C SER A 65 3.54 -6.01 23.10
N GLU A 66 4.78 -5.50 23.07
CA GLU A 66 5.13 -4.29 22.33
C GLU A 66 5.02 -4.49 20.80
N GLN A 67 5.48 -5.64 20.29
CA GLN A 67 5.37 -5.98 18.87
C GLN A 67 3.90 -6.16 18.45
N ALA A 68 3.10 -6.84 19.27
CA ALA A 68 1.67 -7.00 19.05
C ALA A 68 0.96 -5.63 19.03
N ARG A 69 1.25 -4.77 20.02
CA ARG A 69 0.71 -3.40 20.08
C ARG A 69 1.07 -2.59 18.83
N LEU A 70 2.33 -2.64 18.38
CA LEU A 70 2.76 -1.94 17.16
C LEU A 70 1.98 -2.42 15.93
N MET A 71 1.70 -3.73 15.82
CA MET A 71 0.89 -4.27 14.72
C MET A 71 -0.56 -3.78 14.77
N GLU A 72 -1.17 -3.73 15.97
CA GLU A 72 -2.52 -3.21 16.18
C GLU A 72 -2.61 -1.71 15.81
N GLU A 73 -1.65 -0.91 16.27
CA GLU A 73 -1.55 0.51 15.94
C GLU A 73 -1.32 0.74 14.44
N ALA A 74 -0.50 -0.11 13.80
CA ALA A 74 -0.29 -0.07 12.35
C ALA A 74 -1.58 -0.36 11.59
N CYS A 75 -2.37 -1.37 11.98
CA CYS A 75 -3.67 -1.64 11.37
C CYS A 75 -4.56 -0.39 11.39
N ALA A 76 -4.71 0.25 12.55
CA ALA A 76 -5.51 1.47 12.69
C ALA A 76 -4.96 2.63 11.87
N LEU A 77 -3.63 2.80 11.81
CA LEU A 77 -3.01 3.89 11.04
C LEU A 77 -3.13 3.69 9.53
N TYR A 78 -3.01 2.46 9.02
CA TYR A 78 -3.26 2.19 7.60
C TYR A 78 -4.69 2.51 7.18
N GLU A 79 -5.69 2.12 7.99
CA GLU A 79 -7.10 2.43 7.71
C GLU A 79 -7.35 3.94 7.65
N ARG A 80 -6.77 4.70 8.60
CA ARG A 80 -6.86 6.16 8.61
C ARG A 80 -6.16 6.78 7.42
N LEU A 81 -4.96 6.31 7.07
CA LEU A 81 -4.22 6.78 5.91
C LEU A 81 -5.00 6.55 4.62
N ALA A 82 -5.59 5.36 4.44
CA ALA A 82 -6.40 5.04 3.27
C ALA A 82 -7.63 5.96 3.13
N THR A 83 -8.22 6.38 4.25
CA THR A 83 -9.34 7.33 4.27
C THR A 83 -8.95 8.72 3.77
N THR A 84 -7.68 9.13 3.93
CA THR A 84 -7.21 10.44 3.47
C THR A 84 -6.97 10.53 1.96
N ASP A 85 -6.85 9.40 1.27
CA ASP A 85 -6.58 9.33 -0.17
C ASP A 85 -7.43 8.22 -0.83
N PRO A 86 -8.76 8.40 -0.90
CA PRO A 86 -9.66 7.41 -1.50
C PRO A 86 -9.49 7.34 -3.01
N ALA A 87 -8.72 8.22 -3.65
CA ALA A 87 -8.42 8.10 -5.07
C ALA A 87 -7.42 6.96 -5.32
N ARG A 88 -6.36 6.90 -4.50
CA ARG A 88 -5.30 5.89 -4.60
C ARG A 88 -5.62 4.59 -3.87
N TYR A 89 -6.28 4.65 -2.71
CA TYR A 89 -6.55 3.45 -1.92
C TYR A 89 -7.88 2.77 -2.29
N ARG A 90 -7.83 1.44 -2.32
CA ARG A 90 -9.02 0.57 -2.30
C ARG A 90 -8.90 -0.39 -1.13
N VAL A 91 -9.91 -0.39 -0.26
CA VAL A 91 -9.89 -1.18 0.98
C VAL A 91 -10.72 -2.45 0.79
N VAL A 92 -10.11 -3.61 1.06
CA VAL A 92 -10.81 -4.89 1.21
C VAL A 92 -10.88 -5.22 2.69
N ASP A 93 -12.09 -5.23 3.25
CA ASP A 93 -12.29 -5.60 4.65
C ASP A 93 -12.65 -7.08 4.81
N ARG A 94 -11.64 -7.91 5.15
CA ARG A 94 -11.77 -9.37 5.35
C ARG A 94 -12.71 -9.75 6.49
N ARG A 95 -13.09 -8.81 7.36
CA ARG A 95 -14.11 -9.02 8.41
C ARG A 95 -15.52 -9.17 7.83
N THR A 96 -15.74 -8.63 6.62
CA THR A 96 -17.06 -8.56 5.97
C THR A 96 -17.13 -9.31 4.65
N VAL A 97 -15.99 -9.56 4.00
CA VAL A 97 -15.92 -10.31 2.75
C VAL A 97 -15.18 -11.63 2.94
N ASP A 98 -15.65 -12.68 2.27
CA ASP A 98 -14.92 -13.96 2.22
C ASP A 98 -13.72 -13.90 1.26
N GLU A 99 -12.88 -14.95 1.28
CA GLU A 99 -11.62 -14.96 0.54
C GLU A 99 -11.84 -14.88 -0.98
N ARG A 100 -12.88 -15.54 -1.47
CA ARG A 100 -13.19 -15.58 -2.90
C ARG A 100 -13.66 -14.21 -3.36
N GLN A 101 -14.55 -13.59 -2.59
CA GLN A 101 -15.03 -12.23 -2.83
C GLN A 101 -13.88 -11.21 -2.80
N ALA A 102 -13.00 -11.30 -1.80
CA ALA A 102 -11.81 -10.47 -1.71
C ALA A 102 -10.94 -10.61 -2.97
N ALA A 103 -10.64 -11.85 -3.40
CA ALA A 103 -9.85 -12.09 -4.60
C ALA A 103 -10.51 -11.55 -5.88
N GLU A 104 -11.85 -11.68 -6.00
CA GLU A 104 -12.61 -11.12 -7.11
C GLU A 104 -12.55 -9.58 -7.15
N LEU A 105 -12.69 -8.91 -6.00
CA LEU A 105 -12.55 -7.44 -5.89
C LEU A 105 -11.15 -6.98 -6.29
N VAL A 106 -10.11 -7.62 -5.73
CA VAL A 106 -8.71 -7.32 -6.06
C VAL A 106 -8.46 -7.47 -7.56
N ARG A 107 -8.92 -8.58 -8.16
CA ARG A 107 -8.79 -8.83 -9.60
C ARG A 107 -9.46 -7.74 -10.42
N ALA A 108 -10.69 -7.36 -10.06
CA ALA A 108 -11.47 -6.35 -10.78
C ALA A 108 -10.78 -4.97 -10.71
N TRP A 109 -10.31 -4.55 -9.53
CA TRP A 109 -9.64 -3.26 -9.38
C TRP A 109 -8.31 -3.20 -10.12
N ILE A 110 -7.50 -4.26 -10.08
CA ILE A 110 -6.26 -4.33 -10.85
C ILE A 110 -6.57 -4.23 -12.35
N HIS A 111 -7.61 -4.92 -12.84
CA HIS A 111 -7.97 -4.88 -14.24
C HIS A 111 -8.42 -3.48 -14.68
N ASN A 112 -9.26 -2.82 -13.87
CA ASN A 112 -9.74 -1.47 -14.14
C ASN A 112 -8.63 -0.41 -14.05
N ALA A 113 -7.71 -0.53 -13.09
CA ALA A 113 -6.59 0.39 -13.00
C ALA A 113 -5.70 0.29 -14.25
N ARG A 114 -5.45 -0.92 -14.76
CA ARG A 114 -4.60 -1.14 -15.94
C ARG A 114 -5.09 -0.48 -17.22
N THR A 115 -6.39 -0.22 -17.39
CA THR A 115 -6.92 0.34 -18.64
C THR A 115 -6.60 1.81 -18.83
N GLY A 116 -6.19 2.53 -17.78
CA GLY A 116 -5.87 3.96 -17.83
C GLY A 116 -4.39 4.30 -17.59
N LEU A 117 -3.49 3.32 -17.53
CA LEU A 117 -2.08 3.56 -17.23
C LEU A 117 -1.23 3.69 -18.50
N ASP A 118 -0.42 4.75 -18.53
CA ASP A 118 0.61 4.93 -19.55
C ASP A 118 1.79 3.97 -19.36
N CYS A 119 2.56 3.77 -20.43
CA CYS A 119 3.77 2.96 -20.35
C CYS A 119 4.84 3.66 -19.51
N VAL A 120 5.29 2.99 -18.45
CA VAL A 120 6.36 3.47 -17.56
C VAL A 120 7.74 3.09 -18.09
N ARG A 121 8.66 4.06 -18.16
CA ARG A 121 10.07 3.90 -18.50
C ARG A 121 10.93 4.42 -17.36
N GLU A 122 12.16 3.95 -17.24
CA GLU A 122 13.09 4.60 -16.32
C GLU A 122 13.43 6.02 -16.82
N PRO A 123 13.61 7.00 -15.93
CA PRO A 123 13.94 8.37 -16.32
C PRO A 123 15.21 8.51 -17.17
N TRP A 124 16.16 7.59 -17.02
CA TRP A 124 17.42 7.57 -17.77
C TRP A 124 17.38 6.70 -19.04
N GLN A 125 16.25 6.06 -19.34
CA GLN A 125 16.09 5.23 -20.54
C GLN A 125 15.67 6.08 -21.75
N GLY A 126 16.26 5.77 -22.92
CA GLY A 126 15.93 6.46 -24.17
C GLY A 126 14.49 6.19 -24.65
N PRO A 127 13.97 6.99 -25.59
CA PRO A 127 12.57 6.91 -26.05
C PRO A 127 12.17 5.58 -26.71
N GLU A 128 13.12 4.72 -27.08
CA GLU A 128 12.86 3.36 -27.59
C GLU A 128 12.81 2.26 -26.52
N ALA A 129 12.98 2.63 -25.25
CA ALA A 129 12.97 1.67 -24.16
C ALA A 129 11.60 1.01 -24.01
N ARG A 130 11.65 -0.29 -23.72
CA ARG A 130 10.47 -1.09 -23.40
C ARG A 130 9.91 -0.62 -22.07
N CYS A 131 8.59 -0.56 -21.99
CA CYS A 131 7.87 -0.33 -20.76
C CYS A 131 8.30 -1.36 -19.70
N MET A 132 8.64 -0.91 -18.50
CA MET A 132 9.03 -1.79 -17.40
C MET A 132 7.89 -2.70 -16.95
N CYS A 133 6.65 -2.26 -17.12
CA CYS A 133 5.47 -2.97 -16.62
C CYS A 133 4.90 -3.98 -17.64
N CYS A 134 4.91 -3.66 -18.94
CA CYS A 134 4.31 -4.52 -19.96
C CYS A 134 5.28 -5.01 -21.05
N GLY A 135 6.53 -4.57 -21.04
CA GLY A 135 7.56 -4.99 -22.00
C GLY A 135 7.36 -4.49 -23.43
N ARG A 136 6.28 -3.74 -23.71
CA ARG A 136 6.00 -3.13 -25.02
C ARG A 136 6.83 -1.86 -25.21
N ARG A 137 7.25 -1.58 -26.43
CA ARG A 137 7.70 -0.22 -26.79
C ARG A 137 6.47 0.66 -26.85
N ALA A 138 6.54 1.88 -26.33
CA ALA A 138 5.44 2.82 -26.56
C ALA A 138 5.42 3.15 -28.06
N ASP A 139 4.23 3.24 -28.63
CA ASP A 139 4.07 3.63 -30.03
C ASP A 139 4.68 5.02 -30.21
N LEU A 140 5.75 5.11 -31.01
CA LEU A 140 6.28 6.38 -31.44
C LEU A 140 5.18 7.02 -32.30
N ALA A 141 4.56 8.08 -31.81
CA ALA A 141 3.67 8.88 -32.64
C ALA A 141 4.45 9.30 -33.91
N PRO A 142 3.89 9.12 -35.12
CA PRO A 142 4.57 9.50 -36.34
C PRO A 142 4.82 11.02 -36.35
N ALA A 143 6.01 11.38 -36.85
CA ALA A 143 6.53 12.75 -36.92
C ALA A 143 5.71 13.68 -37.82
#